data_AF-A0A935U2E9-F1
#
_entry.id   AF-A0A935U2E9-F1
#
_cell.length_a   1.000
_cell.length_b   1.000
_cell.length_c   1.000
_cell.angle_alpha   90.00
_cell.angle_beta   90.00
_cell.angle_gamma   90.00
#
_symmetry.space_group_name_H-M   'P 1'
#
loop_
_entity.id
_entity.type
_entity.pdbx_description
1 polymer ?
#
loop_
_entity_poly.entity_id
_entity_poly.type
_entity_poly.pdbx_seq_one_letter_code
_entity_poly.pdbx_strand_id
1 'polypeptide(L)'
;MVEERLPVPTSTIVRPALVEDREVREFPDLASALAAIVPPGTRLLGIGELHARTDRPTVISALARFTNEALPALAPRLSHLVLETWTVDQRCGEVATRATETIQRQVRRPASTQSELGLLVERSRDHGVKVHAMQVGCDDYRAIAKGDDDAIAAMLDLTTAELGRLGAALPAQTSRERPLVVVYGGAMHNDRSPTPGLEPWSYAAAVEAASDHTFVEVDLIVPELGLADPATASQPWARLLRGNQRVVTVRRAERSYVVLLPESGTKASAGHGKGPRAGVGAAAAPSEPPEPPAPSAPPRR
;
A
#
# COMPACT_ATOMS: atom_id res chain seq x y z
N MET A 1 26.76 -50.63 -36.07
CA MET A 1 26.06 -50.00 -34.92
C MET A 1 26.73 -48.66 -34.72
N VAL A 2 26.11 -47.59 -35.22
CA VAL A 2 26.64 -46.22 -35.16
C VAL A 2 25.77 -45.48 -34.14
N GLU A 3 26.40 -45.02 -33.06
CA GLU A 3 25.73 -44.33 -31.96
C GLU A 3 25.59 -42.84 -32.34
N GLU A 4 24.38 -42.44 -32.68
CA GLU A 4 24.01 -41.09 -33.09
C GLU A 4 23.92 -40.20 -31.84
N ARG A 5 24.92 -39.35 -31.60
CA ARG A 5 24.90 -38.37 -30.51
C ARG A 5 23.94 -37.23 -30.88
N LEU A 6 22.82 -37.17 -30.18
CA LEU A 6 21.89 -36.04 -30.23
C LEU A 6 22.58 -34.73 -29.77
N PRO A 7 22.32 -33.59 -30.42
CA PRO A 7 22.89 -32.31 -30.02
C PRO A 7 22.27 -31.83 -28.70
N VAL A 8 23.13 -31.45 -27.75
CA VAL A 8 22.75 -30.78 -26.50
C VAL A 8 22.22 -29.38 -26.85
N PRO A 9 21.02 -28.98 -26.41
CA PRO A 9 20.51 -27.64 -26.68
C PRO A 9 21.39 -26.62 -25.96
N THR A 10 21.97 -25.71 -26.74
CA THR A 10 22.70 -24.54 -26.25
C THR A 10 21.73 -23.70 -25.43
N SER A 11 21.89 -23.71 -24.11
CA SER A 11 21.15 -22.83 -23.20
C SER A 11 21.48 -21.38 -23.57
N THR A 12 20.54 -20.71 -24.24
CA THR A 12 20.62 -19.26 -24.47
C THR A 12 20.59 -18.59 -23.10
N ILE A 13 21.76 -18.14 -22.64
CA ILE A 13 21.86 -17.24 -21.50
C ILE A 13 21.17 -15.94 -21.93
N VAL A 14 19.93 -15.76 -21.51
CA VAL A 14 19.24 -14.47 -21.59
C VAL A 14 20.03 -13.53 -20.68
N ARG A 15 20.82 -12.64 -21.28
CA ARG A 15 21.48 -11.56 -20.55
C ARG A 15 20.38 -10.71 -19.89
N PRO A 16 20.44 -10.42 -18.59
CA PRO A 16 19.53 -9.47 -17.98
C PRO A 16 19.68 -8.14 -18.74
N ALA A 17 18.56 -7.57 -19.16
CA ALA A 17 18.53 -6.30 -19.87
C ALA A 17 19.32 -5.26 -19.06
N LEU A 18 20.39 -4.74 -19.67
CA LEU A 18 21.17 -3.63 -19.13
C LEU A 18 20.25 -2.42 -18.94
N VAL A 19 20.61 -1.60 -17.95
CA VAL A 19 19.87 -0.44 -17.39
C VAL A 19 19.61 0.70 -18.41
N GLU A 20 19.87 0.50 -19.70
CA GLU A 20 19.97 1.58 -20.68
C GLU A 20 18.65 2.09 -21.26
N ASP A 21 17.51 1.43 -21.01
CA ASP A 21 16.21 1.84 -21.60
C ASP A 21 15.09 2.10 -20.57
N ARG A 22 15.47 2.41 -19.31
CA ARG A 22 14.49 2.81 -18.28
C ARG A 22 14.26 4.31 -18.35
N GLU A 23 13.06 4.72 -18.77
CA GLU A 23 12.62 6.11 -18.70
C GLU A 23 12.60 6.58 -17.24
N VAL A 24 13.52 7.47 -16.88
CA VAL A 24 13.60 8.12 -15.56
C VAL A 24 13.15 9.57 -15.70
N ARG A 25 12.22 10.00 -14.85
CA ARG A 25 11.66 11.37 -14.90
C ARG A 25 11.52 11.95 -13.50
N GLU A 26 11.75 13.25 -13.39
CA GLU A 26 11.61 14.00 -12.14
C GLU A 26 10.34 14.86 -12.15
N PHE A 27 9.71 14.98 -10.99
CA PHE A 27 8.49 15.73 -10.77
C PHE A 27 8.58 16.57 -9.49
N PRO A 28 7.86 17.70 -9.42
CA PRO A 28 7.82 18.51 -8.21
C PRO A 28 7.12 17.80 -7.04
N ASP A 29 6.12 16.96 -7.31
CA ASP A 29 5.28 16.31 -6.30
C ASP A 29 4.70 14.99 -6.80
N LEU A 30 4.09 14.22 -5.88
CA LEU A 30 3.54 12.90 -6.17
C LEU A 30 2.33 12.99 -7.11
N ALA A 31 1.50 14.02 -6.97
CA ALA A 31 0.35 14.25 -7.83
C ALA A 31 0.76 14.40 -9.31
N SER A 32 1.79 15.21 -9.58
CA SER A 32 2.32 15.46 -10.92
C SER A 32 2.95 14.21 -11.52
N ALA A 33 3.65 13.42 -10.70
CA ALA A 33 4.22 12.14 -11.12
C ALA A 33 3.12 11.15 -11.54
N LEU A 34 2.09 10.98 -10.71
CA LEU A 34 0.97 10.08 -11.00
C LEU A 34 0.18 10.53 -12.23
N ALA A 35 -0.10 11.83 -12.37
CA ALA A 35 -0.78 12.37 -13.54
C ALA A 35 -0.02 12.08 -14.86
N ALA A 36 1.31 12.01 -14.80
CA ALA A 36 2.15 11.74 -15.95
C ALA A 36 2.27 10.25 -16.31
N ILE A 37 2.20 9.33 -15.32
CA ILE A 37 2.42 7.90 -15.53
C ILE A 37 1.13 7.07 -15.52
N VAL A 38 0.00 7.64 -15.10
CA VAL A 38 -1.31 6.98 -15.07
C VAL A 38 -2.19 7.54 -16.19
N PRO A 39 -2.35 6.83 -17.32
CA PRO A 39 -3.14 7.31 -18.44
C PRO A 39 -4.61 7.63 -18.07
N PRO A 40 -5.26 8.58 -18.77
CA PRO A 40 -6.69 8.87 -18.60
C PRO A 40 -7.63 7.66 -18.78
N GLY A 41 -7.22 6.66 -19.56
CA GLY A 41 -7.98 5.42 -19.77
C GLY A 41 -7.79 4.36 -18.68
N THR A 42 -6.92 4.57 -17.69
CA THR A 42 -6.66 3.60 -16.62
C THR A 42 -7.93 3.32 -15.83
N ARG A 43 -8.34 2.05 -15.79
CA ARG A 43 -9.49 1.58 -15.02
C ARG A 43 -9.11 0.98 -13.67
N LEU A 44 -7.88 0.48 -13.56
CA LEU A 44 -7.36 -0.09 -12.32
C LEU A 44 -5.92 0.36 -12.09
N LEU A 45 -5.63 0.84 -10.89
CA LEU A 45 -4.31 1.26 -10.46
C LEU A 45 -3.91 0.49 -9.20
N GLY A 46 -2.83 -0.26 -9.26
CA GLY A 46 -2.19 -0.88 -8.10
C GLY A 46 -1.17 0.08 -7.53
N ILE A 47 -1.35 0.47 -6.26
CA ILE A 47 -0.39 1.25 -5.48
C ILE A 47 0.25 0.32 -4.46
N GLY A 48 1.49 -0.06 -4.73
CA GLY A 48 2.33 -0.82 -3.84
C GLY A 48 3.13 0.07 -2.89
N GLU A 49 3.37 -0.37 -1.67
CA GLU A 49 4.36 0.23 -0.77
C GLU A 49 5.27 -0.82 -0.13
N LEU A 50 6.44 -0.38 0.33
CA LEU A 50 7.10 -1.05 1.45
C LEU A 50 6.43 -0.60 2.73
N HIS A 51 5.88 -1.54 3.50
CA HIS A 51 5.25 -1.20 4.77
C HIS A 51 6.26 -0.55 5.73
N ALA A 52 5.80 0.50 6.42
CA ALA A 52 6.48 0.99 7.60
C ALA A 52 6.53 -0.14 8.65
N ARG A 53 7.68 -0.30 9.31
CA ARG A 53 7.93 -1.34 10.30
C ARG A 53 8.67 -0.79 11.51
N THR A 54 8.45 -1.38 12.68
CA THR A 54 9.09 -0.97 13.93
C THR A 54 10.60 -1.30 14.01
N ASP A 55 11.10 -2.17 13.13
CA ASP A 55 12.51 -2.53 12.99
C ASP A 55 13.23 -1.74 11.88
N ARG A 56 12.58 -0.71 11.31
CA ARG A 56 13.10 0.15 10.24
C ARG A 56 13.08 1.62 10.64
N PRO A 57 13.75 2.52 9.90
CA PRO A 57 13.74 3.95 10.21
C PRO A 57 12.31 4.51 10.29
N THR A 58 12.06 5.33 11.33
CA THR A 58 10.81 6.06 11.46
C THR A 58 10.79 7.23 10.48
N VAL A 59 9.86 7.18 9.52
CA VAL A 59 9.73 8.14 8.43
C VAL A 59 8.27 8.46 8.16
N ILE A 60 8.02 9.48 7.32
CA ILE A 60 6.68 9.69 6.78
C ILE A 60 6.38 8.53 5.83
N SER A 61 5.36 7.73 6.14
CA SER A 61 5.04 6.52 5.37
C SER A 61 4.57 6.85 3.95
N ALA A 62 4.72 5.89 3.03
CA ALA A 62 4.11 6.00 1.70
C ALA A 62 2.58 6.17 1.82
N LEU A 63 1.95 5.49 2.78
CA LEU A 63 0.53 5.65 3.09
C LEU A 63 0.15 7.10 3.44
N ALA A 64 0.93 7.76 4.29
CA ALA A 64 0.72 9.16 4.63
C ALA A 64 0.92 10.08 3.41
N ARG A 65 1.94 9.83 2.57
CA ARG A 65 2.18 10.62 1.35
C ARG A 65 1.07 10.40 0.32
N PHE A 66 0.62 9.16 0.13
CA PHE A 66 -0.51 8.84 -0.75
C PHE A 66 -1.78 9.56 -0.29
N THR A 67 -2.10 9.49 1.01
CA THR A 67 -3.29 10.11 1.59
C THR A 67 -3.30 11.63 1.38
N ASN A 68 -2.15 12.29 1.57
CA ASN A 68 -2.08 13.75 1.56
C ASN A 68 -1.79 14.36 0.19
N GLU A 69 -1.08 13.64 -0.70
CA GLU A 69 -0.62 14.19 -1.98
C GLU A 69 -1.29 13.52 -3.19
N ALA A 70 -1.41 12.19 -3.20
CA ALA A 70 -1.93 11.45 -4.35
C ALA A 70 -3.45 11.40 -4.38
N LEU A 71 -4.09 11.11 -3.25
CA LEU A 71 -5.53 10.92 -3.16
C LEU A 71 -6.31 12.13 -3.70
N PRO A 72 -6.00 13.40 -3.33
CA PRO A 72 -6.72 14.55 -3.86
C PRO A 72 -6.63 14.68 -5.39
N ALA A 73 -5.50 14.28 -5.99
CA ALA A 73 -5.30 14.32 -7.44
C ALA A 73 -6.03 13.20 -8.17
N LEU A 74 -6.16 12.02 -7.56
CA LEU A 74 -6.87 10.87 -8.12
C LEU A 74 -8.39 10.94 -7.88
N ALA A 75 -8.82 11.56 -6.78
CA ALA A 75 -10.19 11.63 -6.30
C ALA A 75 -11.24 11.99 -7.36
N PRO A 76 -11.02 12.97 -8.28
CA PRO A 76 -12.00 13.31 -9.31
C PRO A 76 -12.39 12.16 -10.23
N ARG A 77 -11.52 11.15 -10.40
CA ARG A 77 -11.77 9.97 -11.26
C ARG A 77 -11.87 8.66 -10.48
N LEU A 78 -11.44 8.63 -9.23
CA LEU A 78 -11.45 7.45 -8.36
C LEU A 78 -12.86 7.17 -7.86
N SER A 79 -13.45 6.02 -8.15
CA SER A 79 -14.75 5.60 -7.57
C SER A 79 -14.60 4.64 -6.40
N HIS A 80 -13.60 3.75 -6.45
CA HIS A 80 -13.38 2.73 -5.42
C HIS A 80 -11.92 2.67 -4.98
N LEU A 81 -11.70 2.58 -3.66
CA LEU A 81 -10.40 2.33 -3.05
C LEU A 81 -10.46 1.01 -2.29
N VAL A 82 -9.63 0.04 -2.68
CA VAL A 82 -9.42 -1.22 -1.98
C VAL A 82 -8.17 -1.09 -1.13
N LEU A 83 -8.25 -1.49 0.14
CA LEU A 83 -7.15 -1.43 1.08
C LEU A 83 -6.75 -2.83 1.54
N GLU A 84 -5.46 -3.10 1.56
CA GLU A 84 -4.87 -4.26 2.23
C GLU A 84 -5.00 -4.13 3.76
N THR A 85 -6.20 -4.41 4.24
CA THR A 85 -6.58 -4.41 5.65
C THR A 85 -7.90 -5.16 5.79
N TRP A 86 -8.24 -5.56 7.02
CA TRP A 86 -9.54 -6.14 7.35
C TRP A 86 -9.98 -5.67 8.74
N THR A 87 -11.27 -5.80 9.00
CA THR A 87 -11.81 -5.70 10.36
C THR A 87 -11.92 -7.12 10.93
N VAL A 88 -11.55 -7.29 12.20
CA VAL A 88 -11.69 -8.56 12.89
C VAL A 88 -13.18 -8.96 12.94
N ASP A 89 -13.51 -10.11 12.35
CA ASP A 89 -14.89 -10.63 12.39
C ASP A 89 -15.16 -11.28 13.75
N GLN A 90 -15.94 -10.57 14.57
CA GLN A 90 -16.27 -11.00 15.93
C GLN A 90 -17.05 -12.33 15.96
N ARG A 91 -17.71 -12.72 14.86
CA ARG A 91 -18.42 -14.00 14.76
C ARG A 91 -17.46 -15.20 14.73
N CYS A 92 -16.21 -14.98 14.35
CA CYS A 92 -15.18 -16.00 14.37
C CYS A 92 -14.54 -16.16 15.76
N GLY A 93 -14.86 -15.31 16.75
CA GLY A 93 -14.36 -15.42 18.11
C GLY A 93 -12.83 -15.26 18.24
N GLU A 94 -12.25 -15.88 19.27
CA GLU A 94 -10.84 -15.69 19.63
C GLU A 94 -9.84 -16.10 18.55
N VAL A 95 -10.21 -16.98 17.61
CA VAL A 95 -9.28 -17.36 16.52
C VAL A 95 -9.00 -16.18 15.60
N ALA A 96 -9.98 -15.31 15.35
CA ALA A 96 -9.78 -14.12 14.52
C ALA A 96 -8.87 -13.09 15.18
N THR A 97 -9.04 -12.88 16.48
CA THR A 97 -8.16 -12.03 17.28
C THR A 97 -6.73 -12.57 17.28
N ARG A 98 -6.53 -13.85 17.58
CA ARG A 98 -5.20 -14.49 17.62
C ARG A 98 -4.50 -14.47 16.26
N ALA A 99 -5.23 -14.77 15.18
CA ALA A 99 -4.69 -14.69 13.82
C ALA A 99 -4.26 -13.25 13.48
N THR A 100 -5.12 -12.27 13.75
CA THR A 100 -4.82 -10.85 13.49
C THR A 100 -3.61 -10.39 14.29
N GLU A 101 -3.53 -10.72 15.59
CA GLU A 101 -2.36 -10.39 16.41
C GLU A 101 -1.08 -11.08 15.93
N THR A 102 -1.17 -12.33 15.46
CA THR A 102 -0.04 -13.06 14.89
C THR A 102 0.52 -12.33 13.68
N ILE A 103 -0.37 -11.91 12.78
CA ILE A 103 0.01 -11.11 11.60
C ILE A 103 0.64 -9.78 12.02
N GLN A 104 0.02 -9.04 12.94
CA GLN A 104 0.57 -7.75 13.41
C GLN A 104 1.99 -7.91 13.97
N ARG A 105 2.26 -9.00 14.71
CA ARG A 105 3.60 -9.31 15.21
C ARG A 105 4.59 -9.66 14.10
N GLN A 106 4.18 -10.46 13.11
CA GLN A 106 5.04 -10.88 12.01
C GLN A 106 5.39 -9.73 11.05
N VAL A 107 4.39 -8.91 10.70
CA VAL A 107 4.55 -7.74 9.84
C VAL A 107 5.31 -6.61 10.55
N ARG A 108 5.29 -6.59 11.90
CA ARG A 108 5.94 -5.56 12.75
C ARG A 108 5.44 -4.16 12.44
N ARG A 109 4.14 -4.01 12.18
CA ARG A 109 3.55 -2.73 11.78
C ARG A 109 3.53 -1.74 12.96
N PRO A 110 3.96 -0.48 12.78
CA PRO A 110 3.83 0.55 13.81
C PRO A 110 2.35 0.84 14.11
N ALA A 111 2.05 1.14 15.38
CA ALA A 111 0.69 1.51 15.78
C ALA A 111 0.17 2.76 15.04
N SER A 112 1.06 3.71 14.71
CA SER A 112 0.70 4.92 13.95
C SER A 112 0.10 4.63 12.58
N THR A 113 0.48 3.52 11.93
CA THR A 113 -0.04 3.16 10.61
C THR A 113 -1.52 2.76 10.66
N GLN A 114 -2.04 2.30 11.81
CA GLN A 114 -3.48 2.08 11.96
C GLN A 114 -4.26 3.40 11.91
N SER A 115 -3.73 4.44 12.57
CA SER A 115 -4.29 5.80 12.50
C SER A 115 -4.20 6.38 11.09
N GLU A 116 -3.11 6.11 10.35
CA GLU A 116 -2.95 6.52 8.96
C GLU A 116 -3.96 5.83 8.02
N LEU A 117 -4.23 4.54 8.20
CA LEU A 117 -5.29 3.84 7.45
C LEU A 117 -6.67 4.43 7.75
N GLY A 118 -6.96 4.73 9.02
CA GLY A 118 -8.19 5.41 9.42
C GLY A 118 -8.34 6.76 8.73
N LEU A 119 -7.26 7.55 8.69
CA LEU A 119 -7.24 8.84 7.99
C LEU A 119 -7.43 8.68 6.48
N LEU A 120 -6.81 7.69 5.84
CA LEU A 120 -7.02 7.42 4.41
C LEU A 120 -8.49 7.09 4.12
N VAL A 121 -9.11 6.27 4.96
CA VAL A 121 -10.54 5.91 4.85
C VAL A 121 -11.42 7.15 4.96
N GLU A 122 -11.18 8.00 5.98
CA GLU A 122 -11.91 9.25 6.19
C GLU A 122 -11.79 10.19 4.98
N ARG A 123 -10.56 10.51 4.56
CA ARG A 123 -10.29 11.41 3.43
C ARG A 123 -10.86 10.88 2.12
N SER A 124 -10.83 9.57 1.90
CA SER A 124 -11.44 8.97 0.72
C SER A 124 -12.95 9.20 0.69
N ARG A 125 -13.63 9.05 1.83
CA ARG A 125 -15.07 9.31 1.96
C ARG A 125 -15.42 10.78 1.77
N ASP A 126 -14.58 11.71 2.25
CA ASP A 126 -14.75 13.15 2.01
C ASP A 126 -14.80 13.48 0.50
N HIS A 127 -14.09 12.70 -0.31
CA HIS A 127 -14.11 12.80 -1.78
C HIS A 127 -15.19 11.94 -2.46
N GLY A 128 -16.08 11.30 -1.69
CA GLY A 128 -17.12 10.40 -2.22
C GLY A 128 -16.57 9.09 -2.80
N VAL A 129 -15.36 8.68 -2.44
CA VAL A 129 -14.77 7.39 -2.85
C VAL A 129 -15.33 6.28 -1.96
N LYS A 130 -15.75 5.16 -2.57
CA LYS A 130 -16.18 3.96 -1.85
C LYS A 130 -14.96 3.17 -1.40
N VAL A 131 -14.78 2.99 -0.10
CA VAL A 131 -13.63 2.27 0.46
C VAL A 131 -14.00 0.83 0.80
N HIS A 132 -13.14 -0.11 0.42
CA HIS A 132 -13.29 -1.55 0.58
C HIS A 132 -12.09 -2.11 1.34
N ALA A 133 -12.35 -2.97 2.31
CA ALA A 133 -11.36 -3.78 3.00
C ALA A 133 -11.47 -5.24 2.52
N MET A 134 -10.42 -6.02 2.77
CA MET A 134 -10.43 -7.46 2.53
C MET A 134 -11.48 -8.15 3.41
N GLN A 135 -12.10 -9.19 2.87
CA GLN A 135 -13.05 -10.04 3.60
C GLN A 135 -12.32 -11.30 4.07
N VAL A 136 -12.25 -11.50 5.38
CA VAL A 136 -11.54 -12.63 5.99
C VAL A 136 -12.55 -13.52 6.71
N GLY A 137 -12.68 -14.76 6.24
CA GLY A 137 -13.57 -15.76 6.81
C GLY A 137 -12.97 -16.49 8.01
N CYS A 138 -13.81 -17.23 8.73
CA CYS A 138 -13.34 -17.98 9.90
C CYS A 138 -12.36 -19.11 9.54
N ASP A 139 -12.47 -19.70 8.34
CA ASP A 139 -11.50 -20.68 7.85
C ASP A 139 -10.13 -20.06 7.55
N ASP A 140 -10.12 -18.85 6.99
CA ASP A 140 -8.89 -18.10 6.74
C ASP A 140 -8.17 -17.79 8.05
N TYR A 141 -8.90 -17.28 9.06
CA TYR A 141 -8.36 -17.07 10.40
C TYR A 141 -7.82 -18.37 11.02
N ARG A 142 -8.49 -19.50 10.81
CA ARG A 142 -8.00 -20.81 11.30
C ARG A 142 -6.72 -21.24 10.60
N ALA A 143 -6.57 -20.99 9.30
CA ALA A 143 -5.36 -21.29 8.56
C ALA A 143 -4.16 -20.48 9.10
N ILE A 144 -4.36 -19.18 9.31
CA ILE A 144 -3.34 -18.27 9.84
C ILE A 144 -2.96 -18.60 11.29
N ALA A 145 -3.94 -18.90 12.15
CA ALA A 145 -3.71 -19.10 13.58
C ALA A 145 -2.91 -20.35 13.95
N LYS A 146 -2.58 -21.23 12.99
CA LYS A 146 -1.76 -22.44 13.23
C LYS A 146 -0.31 -22.12 13.62
N GLY A 147 0.17 -20.92 13.30
CA GLY A 147 1.35 -20.31 13.94
C GLY A 147 2.71 -20.87 13.56
N ASP A 148 2.80 -21.64 12.49
CA ASP A 148 4.04 -22.14 11.86
C ASP A 148 4.46 -21.24 10.68
N ASP A 149 5.55 -21.62 9.98
CA ASP A 149 6.01 -20.93 8.76
C ASP A 149 4.90 -20.86 7.68
N ASP A 150 3.95 -21.80 7.70
CA ASP A 150 2.80 -21.84 6.78
C ASP A 150 1.83 -20.67 7.03
N ALA A 151 1.85 -20.02 8.20
CA ALA A 151 0.99 -18.86 8.49
C ALA A 151 1.33 -17.64 7.62
N ILE A 152 2.61 -17.45 7.26
CA ILE A 152 3.03 -16.36 6.37
C ILE A 152 2.53 -16.64 4.96
N ALA A 153 2.76 -17.84 4.44
CA ALA A 153 2.29 -18.23 3.12
C ALA A 153 0.75 -18.13 3.02
N ALA A 154 0.02 -18.65 4.01
CA ALA A 154 -1.44 -18.56 4.06
C ALA A 154 -1.95 -17.11 4.08
N MET A 155 -1.26 -16.21 4.81
CA MET A 155 -1.59 -14.79 4.80
C MET A 155 -1.34 -14.16 3.42
N LEU A 156 -0.21 -14.47 2.77
CA LEU A 156 0.11 -13.94 1.45
C LEU A 156 -0.88 -14.43 0.38
N ASP A 157 -1.28 -15.69 0.46
CA ASP A 157 -2.31 -16.28 -0.39
C ASP A 157 -3.65 -15.57 -0.20
N LEU A 158 -4.09 -15.39 1.05
CA LEU A 158 -5.33 -14.69 1.40
C LEU A 158 -5.32 -13.24 0.89
N THR A 159 -4.25 -12.49 1.17
CA THR A 159 -4.12 -11.10 0.74
C THR A 159 -4.21 -11.00 -0.78
N THR A 160 -3.46 -11.85 -1.50
CA THR A 160 -3.46 -11.86 -2.96
C THR A 160 -4.84 -12.19 -3.52
N ALA A 161 -5.50 -13.20 -2.96
CA ALA A 161 -6.83 -13.62 -3.38
C ALA A 161 -7.87 -12.52 -3.17
N GLU A 162 -7.90 -11.87 -2.00
CA GLU A 162 -8.89 -10.83 -1.70
C GLU A 162 -8.66 -9.54 -2.49
N LEU A 163 -7.41 -9.07 -2.59
CA LEU A 163 -7.07 -7.89 -3.38
C LEU A 163 -7.36 -8.15 -4.88
N GLY A 164 -7.03 -9.34 -5.39
CA GLY A 164 -7.34 -9.74 -6.76
C GLY A 164 -8.85 -9.83 -7.01
N ARG A 165 -9.61 -10.44 -6.10
CA ARG A 165 -11.07 -10.56 -6.20
C ARG A 165 -11.74 -9.18 -6.24
N LEU A 166 -11.38 -8.28 -5.34
CA LEU A 166 -11.93 -6.92 -5.31
C LEU A 166 -11.46 -6.11 -6.52
N GLY A 167 -10.18 -6.17 -6.86
CA GLY A 167 -9.59 -5.50 -8.02
C GLY A 167 -10.21 -5.93 -9.36
N ALA A 168 -10.63 -7.20 -9.47
CA ALA A 168 -11.30 -7.71 -10.67
C ALA A 168 -12.81 -7.39 -10.70
N ALA A 169 -13.49 -7.35 -9.55
CA ALA A 169 -14.94 -7.16 -9.50
C ALA A 169 -15.37 -5.69 -9.61
N LEU A 170 -14.63 -4.77 -8.97
CA LEU A 170 -15.04 -3.37 -8.83
C LEU A 170 -15.01 -2.54 -10.12
N PRO A 171 -14.13 -2.78 -11.11
CA PRO A 171 -14.19 -2.09 -12.39
C PRO A 171 -15.60 -2.12 -13.01
N ALA A 172 -16.31 -3.25 -12.96
CA ALA A 172 -17.67 -3.36 -13.51
C ALA A 172 -18.71 -2.45 -12.82
N GLN A 173 -18.40 -1.86 -11.67
CA GLN A 173 -19.30 -1.02 -10.86
C GLN A 173 -18.98 0.48 -10.97
N THR A 174 -17.97 0.83 -11.76
CA THR A 174 -17.53 2.22 -11.96
C THR A 174 -18.45 2.99 -12.91
N SER A 175 -18.46 4.33 -12.82
CA SER A 175 -19.14 5.20 -13.79
C SER A 175 -18.15 5.77 -14.81
N ARG A 176 -18.66 6.40 -15.88
CA ARG A 176 -17.81 7.07 -16.89
C ARG A 176 -17.04 8.26 -16.31
N GLU A 177 -17.63 8.97 -15.36
CA GLU A 177 -17.06 10.15 -14.71
C GLU A 177 -15.97 9.74 -13.70
N ARG A 178 -16.15 8.59 -13.03
CA ARG A 178 -15.22 8.05 -12.04
C ARG A 178 -14.83 6.60 -12.37
N PRO A 179 -14.06 6.38 -13.46
CA PRO A 179 -13.80 5.04 -13.98
C PRO A 179 -12.70 4.27 -13.20
N LEU A 180 -11.97 4.94 -12.32
CA LEU A 180 -10.77 4.39 -11.70
C LEU A 180 -11.09 3.65 -10.42
N VAL A 181 -10.55 2.44 -10.29
CA VAL A 181 -10.40 1.69 -9.04
C VAL A 181 -8.92 1.74 -8.63
N VAL A 182 -8.64 2.00 -7.36
CA VAL A 182 -7.28 1.89 -6.78
C VAL A 182 -7.24 0.73 -5.80
N VAL A 183 -6.20 -0.10 -5.88
CA VAL A 183 -5.85 -1.10 -4.87
C VAL A 183 -4.57 -0.65 -4.19
N TYR A 184 -4.62 -0.43 -2.88
CA TYR A 184 -3.49 0.04 -2.07
C TYR A 184 -3.03 -1.07 -1.12
N GLY A 185 -1.77 -1.47 -1.21
CA GLY A 185 -1.20 -2.56 -0.42
C GLY A 185 0.33 -2.65 -0.52
N GLY A 186 0.89 -3.78 -0.13
CA GLY A 186 2.31 -4.10 -0.24
C GLY A 186 2.73 -4.29 -1.70
N ALA A 187 3.87 -3.71 -2.08
CA ALA A 187 4.40 -3.68 -3.45
C ALA A 187 4.56 -5.05 -4.13
N MET A 188 4.73 -6.10 -3.32
CA MET A 188 4.81 -7.48 -3.82
C MET A 188 3.51 -7.93 -4.49
N HIS A 189 2.34 -7.49 -3.99
CA HIS A 189 1.06 -8.01 -4.42
C HIS A 189 0.57 -7.46 -5.76
N ASN A 190 1.03 -6.28 -6.16
CA ASN A 190 0.63 -5.63 -7.42
C ASN A 190 1.60 -5.87 -8.58
N ASP A 191 2.64 -6.69 -8.39
CA ASP A 191 3.74 -6.80 -9.34
C ASP A 191 3.31 -7.43 -10.67
N ARG A 192 3.44 -6.71 -11.79
CA ARG A 192 3.14 -7.25 -13.13
C ARG A 192 4.22 -8.20 -13.63
N SER A 193 5.40 -8.18 -13.03
CA SER A 193 6.56 -9.00 -13.38
C SER A 193 7.24 -9.47 -12.10
N PRO A 194 6.52 -10.27 -11.28
CA PRO A 194 6.99 -10.71 -9.97
C PRO A 194 8.33 -11.43 -10.08
N THR A 195 9.15 -11.27 -9.04
CA THR A 195 10.41 -12.01 -8.91
C THR A 195 10.14 -13.52 -8.92
N PRO A 196 11.00 -14.35 -9.56
CA PRO A 196 10.81 -15.79 -9.57
C PRO A 196 10.58 -16.39 -8.18
N GLY A 197 9.50 -17.15 -8.02
CA GLY A 197 9.02 -17.72 -6.76
C GLY A 197 7.95 -16.89 -6.03
N LEU A 198 7.72 -15.64 -6.43
CA LEU A 198 6.70 -14.76 -5.85
C LEU A 198 5.46 -14.60 -6.75
N GLU A 199 5.44 -15.26 -7.92
CA GLU A 199 4.32 -15.21 -8.86
C GLU A 199 2.95 -15.53 -8.21
N PRO A 200 2.83 -16.54 -7.33
CA PRO A 200 1.54 -16.85 -6.69
C PRO A 200 0.98 -15.71 -5.84
N TRP A 201 1.83 -14.78 -5.40
CA TRP A 201 1.45 -13.69 -4.51
C TRP A 201 1.27 -12.35 -5.22
N SER A 202 1.23 -12.34 -6.55
CA SER A 202 0.80 -11.17 -7.31
C SER A 202 -0.62 -11.35 -7.86
N TYR A 203 -1.47 -10.37 -7.61
CA TYR A 203 -2.81 -10.32 -8.21
C TYR A 203 -2.82 -9.68 -9.61
N ALA A 204 -1.68 -9.14 -10.09
CA ALA A 204 -1.63 -8.36 -11.32
C ALA A 204 -2.21 -9.11 -12.53
N ALA A 205 -1.89 -10.39 -12.68
CA ALA A 205 -2.41 -11.22 -13.76
C ALA A 205 -3.93 -11.40 -13.70
N ALA A 206 -4.48 -11.57 -12.49
CA ALA A 206 -5.92 -11.75 -12.28
C ALA A 206 -6.72 -10.49 -12.63
N VAL A 207 -6.14 -9.32 -12.40
CA VAL A 207 -6.85 -8.04 -12.59
C VAL A 207 -6.63 -7.41 -13.97
N GLU A 208 -5.60 -7.82 -14.71
CA GLU A 208 -5.30 -7.29 -16.04
C GLU A 208 -6.50 -7.39 -16.98
N ALA A 209 -7.10 -8.58 -17.10
CA ALA A 209 -8.26 -8.80 -17.97
C ALA A 209 -9.50 -8.02 -17.49
N ALA A 210 -9.74 -7.98 -16.18
CA ALA A 210 -10.87 -7.26 -15.59
C ALA A 210 -10.77 -5.73 -15.73
N SER A 211 -9.55 -5.22 -15.95
CA SER A 211 -9.27 -3.81 -16.21
C SER A 211 -9.30 -3.44 -17.69
N ASP A 212 -9.78 -4.32 -18.57
CA ASP A 212 -9.70 -4.16 -20.03
C ASP A 212 -8.24 -3.95 -20.50
N HIS A 213 -7.29 -4.63 -19.85
CA HIS A 213 -5.84 -4.48 -20.08
C HIS A 213 -5.33 -3.04 -19.86
N THR A 214 -5.93 -2.30 -18.93
CA THR A 214 -5.51 -0.94 -18.57
C THR A 214 -4.88 -0.84 -17.18
N PHE A 215 -4.66 -1.97 -16.50
CA PHE A 215 -4.04 -1.99 -15.17
C PHE A 215 -2.67 -1.29 -15.20
N VAL A 216 -2.44 -0.39 -14.26
CA VAL A 216 -1.15 0.26 -14.03
C VAL A 216 -0.64 -0.12 -12.65
N GLU A 217 0.62 -0.51 -12.58
CA GLU A 217 1.34 -0.82 -11.36
C GLU A 217 2.26 0.33 -11.00
N VAL A 218 2.15 0.83 -9.76
CA VAL A 218 2.99 1.87 -9.20
C VAL A 218 3.44 1.47 -7.79
N ASP A 219 4.75 1.35 -7.59
CA ASP A 219 5.32 1.13 -6.25
C ASP A 219 5.86 2.44 -5.69
N LEU A 220 5.31 2.88 -4.56
CA LEU A 220 5.78 4.05 -3.81
C LEU A 220 6.90 3.63 -2.87
N ILE A 221 8.11 4.15 -3.11
CA ILE A 221 9.29 3.82 -2.32
C ILE A 221 9.74 5.05 -1.55
N VAL A 222 9.62 4.95 -0.22
CA VAL A 222 10.26 5.89 0.71
C VAL A 222 11.75 5.54 0.79
N PRO A 223 12.67 6.50 0.50
CA PRO A 223 14.11 6.24 0.41
C PRO A 223 14.70 5.44 1.57
N GLU A 224 14.38 5.82 2.79
CA GLU A 224 14.94 5.24 3.99
C GLU A 224 14.47 3.79 4.21
N LEU A 225 13.22 3.48 3.83
CA LEU A 225 12.70 2.11 3.89
C LEU A 225 13.31 1.24 2.78
N GLY A 226 13.39 1.78 1.57
CA GLY A 226 13.97 1.08 0.41
C GLY A 226 15.45 0.78 0.59
N LEU A 227 16.22 1.70 1.19
CA LEU A 227 17.64 1.47 1.50
C LEU A 227 17.85 0.47 2.64
N ALA A 228 16.91 0.36 3.57
CA ALA A 228 16.97 -0.61 4.65
C ALA A 228 16.50 -2.01 4.22
N ASP A 229 15.82 -2.13 3.08
CA ASP A 229 15.28 -3.38 2.55
C ASP A 229 16.24 -4.02 1.54
N PRO A 230 16.82 -5.21 1.81
CA PRO A 230 17.83 -5.81 0.93
C PRO A 230 17.34 -6.07 -0.51
N ALA A 231 16.10 -6.53 -0.67
CA ALA A 231 15.53 -6.79 -2.00
C ALA A 231 15.42 -5.50 -2.81
N THR A 232 14.90 -4.43 -2.19
CA THR A 232 14.78 -3.11 -2.79
C THR A 232 16.14 -2.44 -3.04
N ALA A 233 17.04 -2.48 -2.06
CA ALA A 233 18.37 -1.89 -2.16
C ALA A 233 19.25 -2.54 -3.25
N SER A 234 18.95 -3.78 -3.63
CA SER A 234 19.63 -4.49 -4.72
C SER A 234 19.12 -4.11 -6.12
N GLN A 235 18.00 -3.38 -6.22
CA GLN A 235 17.42 -3.04 -7.50
C GLN A 235 18.32 -2.08 -8.31
N PRO A 236 18.36 -2.18 -9.65
CA PRO A 236 19.23 -1.34 -10.47
C PRO A 236 18.98 0.17 -10.33
N TRP A 237 17.75 0.56 -9.96
CA TRP A 237 17.36 1.95 -9.73
C TRP A 237 17.62 2.43 -8.30
N ALA A 238 17.99 1.56 -7.36
CA ALA A 238 18.13 1.89 -5.94
C ALA A 238 19.18 2.98 -5.66
N ARG A 239 20.16 3.16 -6.56
CA ARG A 239 21.13 4.28 -6.50
C ARG A 239 20.46 5.66 -6.50
N LEU A 240 19.26 5.76 -7.08
CA LEU A 240 18.48 7.00 -7.17
C LEU A 240 17.75 7.34 -5.85
N LEU A 241 17.72 6.43 -4.86
CA LEU A 241 17.10 6.71 -3.56
C LEU A 241 17.90 7.72 -2.73
N ARG A 242 19.21 7.87 -2.98
CA ARG A 242 20.08 8.73 -2.17
C ARG A 242 20.09 10.16 -2.68
N GLY A 243 19.93 11.12 -1.77
CA GLY A 243 19.99 12.55 -2.08
C GLY A 243 18.81 13.04 -2.92
N ASN A 244 17.75 12.25 -3.04
CA ASN A 244 16.59 12.59 -3.85
C ASN A 244 15.69 13.60 -3.11
N GLN A 245 15.61 14.82 -3.66
CA GLN A 245 14.77 15.91 -3.14
C GLN A 245 13.46 16.07 -3.93
N ARG A 246 13.27 15.30 -5.01
CA ARG A 246 12.11 15.38 -5.91
C ARG A 246 11.38 14.05 -5.95
N VAL A 247 10.23 14.01 -6.59
CA VAL A 247 9.61 12.72 -6.92
C VAL A 247 10.25 12.22 -8.21
N VAL A 248 10.78 10.99 -8.18
CA VAL A 248 11.40 10.37 -9.37
C VAL A 248 10.55 9.18 -9.78
N THR A 249 10.17 9.11 -11.04
CA THR A 249 9.56 7.90 -11.61
C THR A 249 10.60 7.12 -12.39
N VAL A 250 10.56 5.80 -12.25
CA VAL A 250 11.38 4.86 -12.99
C VAL A 250 10.44 3.86 -13.64
N ARG A 251 10.38 3.87 -14.97
CA ARG A 251 9.63 2.85 -15.71
C ARG A 251 10.40 1.52 -15.67
N ARG A 252 9.79 0.48 -15.09
CA ARG A 252 10.34 -0.88 -15.08
C ARG A 252 9.98 -1.64 -16.36
N ALA A 253 8.72 -1.49 -16.79
CA ALA A 253 8.15 -2.11 -17.97
C ALA A 253 6.98 -1.25 -18.49
N GLU A 254 6.24 -1.73 -19.49
CA GLU A 254 4.98 -1.09 -19.87
C GLU A 254 3.98 -1.11 -18.69
N ARG A 255 3.46 0.08 -18.34
CA ARG A 255 2.49 0.28 -17.24
C ARG A 255 2.96 -0.22 -15.86
N SER A 256 4.28 -0.37 -15.66
CA SER A 256 4.88 -0.71 -14.38
C SER A 256 5.95 0.32 -14.01
N TYR A 257 5.74 0.98 -12.88
CA TYR A 257 6.55 2.10 -12.42
C TYR A 257 6.95 1.92 -10.97
N VAL A 258 8.14 2.40 -10.66
CA VAL A 258 8.54 2.71 -9.29
C VAL A 258 8.57 4.23 -9.15
N VAL A 259 7.98 4.75 -8.08
CA VAL A 259 7.98 6.16 -7.72
C VAL A 259 8.81 6.32 -6.45
N LEU A 260 9.99 6.92 -6.60
CA LEU A 260 10.88 7.24 -5.50
C LEU A 260 10.42 8.58 -4.91
N LEU A 261 10.00 8.53 -3.66
CA LEU A 261 9.60 9.73 -2.93
C LEU A 261 10.84 10.52 -2.51
N PRO A 262 10.72 11.84 -2.27
CA PRO A 262 11.77 12.62 -1.65
C PRO A 262 12.13 12.05 -0.28
N GLU A 263 13.39 12.15 0.11
CA GLU A 263 13.84 11.83 1.47
C GLU A 263 12.97 12.57 2.49
N SER A 264 12.67 11.90 3.60
CA SER A 264 11.71 12.38 4.60
C SER A 264 12.22 13.56 5.42
N GLY A 265 13.45 14.04 5.16
CA GLY A 265 14.10 15.25 5.68
C GLY A 265 13.69 15.61 7.11
N THR A 266 14.55 15.38 8.11
CA THR A 266 14.38 15.84 9.51
C THR A 266 13.61 17.15 9.57
N LYS A 267 12.34 17.09 9.98
CA LYS A 267 11.35 18.18 10.10
C LYS A 267 11.68 19.42 9.28
N ALA A 268 10.95 19.66 8.19
CA ALA A 268 10.73 21.03 7.73
C ALA A 268 10.30 21.86 8.95
N SER A 269 11.19 22.74 9.45
CA SER A 269 10.80 23.69 10.49
C SER A 269 9.73 24.55 9.84
N ALA A 270 8.50 24.46 10.33
CA ALA A 270 7.48 25.45 10.05
C ALA A 270 8.04 26.80 10.52
N GLY A 271 8.54 27.57 9.56
CA GLY A 271 8.96 28.94 9.77
C GLY A 271 7.77 29.70 10.33
N HIS A 272 7.89 30.15 11.58
CA HIS A 272 6.99 31.11 12.17
C HIS A 272 7.12 32.43 11.41
N GLY A 273 6.38 32.55 10.32
CA GLY A 273 6.10 33.82 9.68
C GLY A 273 5.28 34.68 10.63
N LYS A 274 5.94 35.64 11.29
CA LYS A 274 5.29 36.77 11.96
C LYS A 274 4.45 37.53 10.93
N GLY A 275 3.13 37.49 11.09
CA GLY A 275 2.14 38.37 10.45
C GLY A 275 1.09 38.79 11.50
N PRO A 276 0.42 39.95 11.35
CA PRO A 276 0.16 40.86 12.46
C PRO A 276 -0.97 40.43 13.39
N ARG A 277 -0.77 40.73 14.69
CA ARG A 277 -1.78 40.65 15.74
C ARG A 277 -2.99 41.52 15.39
N ALA A 278 -4.16 40.90 15.27
CA ALA A 278 -5.45 41.51 15.56
C ALA A 278 -6.11 40.62 16.62
N GLY A 279 -6.34 41.17 17.80
CA GLY A 279 -6.89 40.44 18.94
C GLY A 279 -8.41 40.36 18.87
N VAL A 280 -8.97 39.21 19.26
CA VAL A 280 -10.34 39.08 19.79
C VAL A 280 -10.40 37.84 20.69
N GLY A 281 -10.85 38.03 21.94
CA GLY A 281 -11.66 37.11 22.76
C GLY A 281 -11.16 35.68 23.02
N ALA A 282 -10.62 35.46 24.23
CA ALA A 282 -10.49 34.12 24.81
C ALA A 282 -11.89 33.53 25.11
N ALA A 283 -12.21 32.38 24.53
CA ALA A 283 -13.27 31.51 25.00
C ALA A 283 -12.65 30.34 25.77
N ALA A 284 -13.14 30.15 27.00
CA ALA A 284 -12.69 29.14 27.95
C ALA A 284 -12.98 27.71 27.45
N ALA A 285 -12.09 26.78 27.82
CA ALA A 285 -12.26 25.35 27.61
C ALA A 285 -13.46 24.80 28.42
N PRO A 286 -14.19 23.79 27.91
CA PRO A 286 -15.23 23.12 28.68
C PRO A 286 -14.59 22.26 29.78
N SER A 287 -15.16 22.38 30.98
CA SER A 287 -14.84 21.63 32.20
C SER A 287 -15.10 20.13 32.03
N GLU A 288 -14.28 19.30 32.69
CA GLU A 288 -14.49 17.85 32.80
C GLU A 288 -15.87 17.50 33.40
N PRO A 289 -16.50 16.40 32.95
CA PRO A 289 -17.73 15.91 33.56
C PRO A 289 -17.48 15.32 34.96
N PRO A 290 -18.45 15.43 35.89
CA PRO A 290 -18.31 14.93 37.25
C PRO A 290 -18.27 13.40 37.31
N GLU A 291 -17.49 12.90 38.27
CA GLU A 291 -17.30 11.49 38.58
C GLU A 291 -18.63 10.82 39.03
N PRO A 292 -18.93 9.57 38.62
CA PRO A 292 -20.14 8.88 39.03
C PRO A 292 -20.14 8.50 40.52
N PRO A 293 -21.32 8.47 41.18
CA PRO A 293 -21.42 8.14 42.60
C PRO A 293 -21.08 6.67 42.88
N ALA A 294 -20.43 6.43 44.03
CA ALA A 294 -20.07 5.11 44.51
C ALA A 294 -21.31 4.21 44.75
N PRO A 295 -21.20 2.88 44.54
CA PRO A 295 -22.32 1.96 44.71
C PRO A 295 -22.72 1.80 46.18
N SER A 296 -24.03 1.87 46.44
CA SER A 296 -24.64 1.68 47.76
C SER A 296 -24.43 0.25 48.28
N ALA A 297 -24.07 0.14 49.57
CA ALA A 297 -23.91 -1.14 50.25
C ALA A 297 -25.24 -1.94 50.31
N PRO A 298 -25.19 -3.29 50.23
CA PRO A 298 -26.38 -4.12 50.30
C PRO A 298 -27.00 -4.14 51.71
N PRO A 299 -28.33 -4.36 51.83
CA PRO A 299 -29.03 -4.38 53.10
C PRO A 299 -28.58 -5.60 53.94
N ARG A 300 -28.29 -5.34 55.22
CA ARG A 300 -28.04 -6.40 56.21
C ARG A 300 -29.34 -7.18 56.45
N ARG A 301 -29.27 -8.50 56.31
CA ARG A 301 -30.24 -9.45 56.87
C ARG A 301 -29.67 -10.04 58.15
#